data_AF-A0A658BP34-F1
#
_entry.id   AF-A0A658BP34-F1
#
_cell.length_a   1.000
_cell.length_b   1.000
_cell.length_c   1.000
_cell.angle_alpha   90.00
_cell.angle_beta   90.00
_cell.angle_gamma   90.00
#
_symmetry.space_group_name_H-M   'P 1'
#
loop_
_entity.id
_entity.type
_entity.pdbx_description
1 polymer ?
#
loop_
_entity_poly.entity_id
_entity_poly.type
_entity_poly.pdbx_seq_one_letter_code
_entity_poly.pdbx_strand_id
1 'polypeptide(L)'
;MEFMNLTIGRIRLQLPPGLEHRADAIARRLGDELARLSWSGSVSVPQVHLPPQSVQPAWSDRQIARHLAVAVQGQIARQKGESC
;
A
#
# COMPACT_ATOMS: atom_id res chain seq x y z
N MET A 1 -23.19 -12.83 1.09
CA MET A 1 -22.29 -11.71 0.79
C MET A 1 -20.88 -12.22 0.95
N GLU A 2 -20.15 -12.43 -0.14
CA GLU A 2 -18.74 -12.79 -0.09
C GLU A 2 -17.96 -11.54 0.33
N PHE A 3 -17.40 -11.55 1.53
CA PHE A 3 -16.49 -10.51 1.97
C PHE A 3 -15.11 -10.86 1.43
N MET A 4 -14.62 -10.09 0.45
CA MET A 4 -13.27 -10.21 -0.05
C MET A 4 -12.31 -9.66 1.01
N ASN A 5 -11.52 -10.55 1.62
CA ASN A 5 -10.64 -10.20 2.74
C ASN A 5 -9.19 -10.07 2.29
N LEU A 6 -8.62 -8.88 2.47
CA LEU A 6 -7.18 -8.65 2.38
C LEU A 6 -6.62 -8.61 3.80
N THR A 7 -5.70 -9.53 4.11
CA THR A 7 -4.92 -9.48 5.35
C THR A 7 -3.47 -9.19 5.02
N ILE A 8 -2.98 -8.02 5.48
CA ILE A 8 -1.56 -7.67 5.41
C ILE A 8 -1.01 -7.65 6.84
N GLY A 9 -0.08 -8.56 7.13
CA GLY A 9 0.50 -8.67 8.48
C GLY A 9 1.37 -7.46 8.85
N ARG A 10 2.19 -6.99 7.91
CA ARG A 10 3.05 -5.81 8.11
C ARG A 10 3.34 -5.10 6.79
N ILE A 11 3.19 -3.78 6.80
CA ILE A 11 3.65 -2.90 5.73
C ILE A 11 4.90 -2.17 6.23
N ARG A 12 6.01 -2.27 5.49
CA ARG A 12 7.20 -1.46 5.72
C ARG A 12 7.28 -0.41 4.63
N LEU A 13 7.08 0.85 5.01
CA LEU A 13 7.21 2.00 4.13
C LEU A 13 8.57 2.65 4.37
N GLN A 14 9.32 2.88 3.30
CA GLN A 14 10.50 3.74 3.32
C GLN A 14 10.09 5.07 2.71
N LEU A 15 9.97 6.08 3.57
CA LEU A 15 9.67 7.45 3.14
C LEU A 15 10.99 8.22 2.98
N PRO A 16 11.09 9.15 2.01
CA PRO A 16 12.24 10.03 1.91
C PRO A 16 12.34 10.96 3.14
N PRO A 17 13.55 11.46 3.43
CA PRO A 17 13.77 12.41 4.51
C PRO A 17 12.93 13.68 4.31
N GLY A 18 12.42 14.26 5.41
CA GLY A 18 11.51 15.41 5.42
C GLY A 18 10.02 15.06 5.46
N LEU A 19 9.65 13.78 5.40
CA LEU A 19 8.27 13.29 5.53
C LEU A 19 8.00 12.58 6.87
N GLU A 20 8.93 12.60 7.83
CA GLU A 20 8.80 11.93 9.11
C GLU A 20 7.55 12.38 9.88
N HIS A 21 7.29 13.69 9.90
CA HIS A 21 6.11 14.27 10.55
C HIS A 21 4.79 13.89 9.88
N ARG A 22 4.84 13.51 8.60
CA ARG A 22 3.66 13.15 7.79
C ARG A 22 3.47 11.64 7.71
N ALA A 23 4.42 10.86 8.21
CA ALA A 23 4.45 9.41 8.05
C ALA A 23 3.20 8.72 8.61
N ASP A 24 2.75 9.10 9.81
CA ASP A 24 1.52 8.54 10.41
C ASP A 24 0.27 8.87 9.59
N ALA A 25 0.12 10.13 9.15
CA ALA A 25 -1.01 10.55 8.33
C ALA A 25 -1.04 9.85 6.97
N ILE A 26 0.13 9.69 6.33
CA ILE A 26 0.29 8.95 5.07
C ILE A 26 -0.06 7.47 5.28
N ALA A 27 0.40 6.85 6.37
CA ALA A 27 0.12 5.43 6.66
C ALA A 27 -1.38 5.17 6.88
N ARG A 28 -2.06 6.05 7.63
CA ARG A 28 -3.53 5.96 7.81
C ARG A 28 -4.27 6.08 6.49
N ARG A 29 -3.93 7.11 5.69
CA ARG A 29 -4.55 7.28 4.37
C ARG A 29 -4.24 6.14 3.42
N LEU A 30 -3.04 5.53 3.50
CA LEU A 30 -2.72 4.34 2.74
C LEU A 30 -3.65 3.18 3.13
N GLY A 31 -3.88 2.97 4.42
CA GLY A 31 -4.85 1.99 4.91
C GLY A 31 -6.26 2.24 4.36
N ASP A 32 -6.72 3.49 4.38
CA ASP A 32 -8.03 3.88 3.82
C ASP A 32 -8.11 3.61 2.31
N GLU A 33 -7.05 3.92 1.55
CA GLU A 33 -7.03 3.68 0.11
C GLU A 33 -6.98 2.17 -0.19
N LEU A 34 -6.20 1.37 0.55
CA LEU A 34 -6.16 -0.10 0.40
C LEU A 34 -7.50 -0.76 0.73
N ALA A 35 -8.22 -0.26 1.73
CA ALA A 35 -9.56 -0.72 2.11
C ALA A 35 -10.61 -0.42 1.04
N ARG A 36 -10.39 0.61 0.20
CA ARG A 36 -11.26 0.94 -0.94
C ARG A 36 -10.99 0.10 -2.18
N LEU A 37 -9.82 -0.53 -2.28
CA LEU A 37 -9.49 -1.38 -3.41
C LEU A 37 -10.29 -2.68 -3.37
N SER A 38 -10.83 -3.08 -4.52
CA SER A 38 -11.45 -4.39 -4.68
C SER A 38 -10.37 -5.45 -4.88
N TRP A 39 -10.29 -6.39 -3.95
CA TRP A 39 -9.34 -7.51 -4.01
C TRP A 39 -10.02 -8.73 -4.62
N SER A 40 -9.44 -9.33 -5.65
CA SER A 40 -9.96 -10.57 -6.23
C SER A 40 -9.65 -11.78 -5.34
N GLY A 41 -10.61 -12.20 -4.51
CA GLY A 41 -10.48 -13.34 -3.61
C GLY A 41 -9.73 -13.03 -2.31
N SER A 42 -9.56 -14.05 -1.47
CA SER A 42 -8.83 -13.93 -0.20
C SER A 42 -7.33 -13.91 -0.43
N VAL A 43 -6.65 -12.87 0.06
CA VAL A 43 -5.21 -12.71 -0.10
C VAL A 43 -4.58 -12.52 1.26
N SER A 44 -3.66 -13.43 1.60
CA SER A 44 -2.82 -13.29 2.78
C SER A 44 -1.40 -13.04 2.31
N VAL A 45 -0.92 -11.82 2.57
CA VAL A 45 0.47 -11.45 2.26
C VAL A 45 1.19 -11.18 3.58
N PRO A 46 2.15 -12.03 3.98
CA PRO A 46 2.84 -11.86 5.25
C PRO A 46 3.68 -10.59 5.28
N GLN A 47 4.27 -10.21 4.13
CA GLN A 47 5.08 -9.00 4.02
C GLN A 47 5.04 -8.43 2.60
N VAL A 48 4.71 -7.13 2.50
CA VAL A 48 4.82 -6.37 1.25
C VAL A 48 6.06 -5.50 1.31
N HIS A 49 6.99 -5.71 0.39
CA HIS A 49 8.12 -4.83 0.14
C HIS A 49 7.82 -3.97 -1.06
N LEU A 50 7.75 -2.65 -0.85
CA LEU A 50 7.70 -1.70 -1.93
C LEU A 50 9.14 -1.26 -2.27
N PRO A 51 9.50 -1.17 -3.56
CA PRO A 51 10.73 -0.50 -3.94
C PRO A 51 10.66 0.98 -3.52
N PRO A 52 11.80 1.69 -3.45
CA PRO A 52 11.81 3.13 -3.17
C PRO A 52 10.84 3.88 -4.07
N GLN A 53 9.89 4.58 -3.48
CA GLN A 53 8.86 5.31 -4.21
C GLN A 53 9.33 6.75 -4.42
N SER A 54 9.28 7.21 -5.66
CA SER A 54 9.59 8.60 -5.98
C SER A 54 8.39 9.47 -5.65
N VAL A 55 8.42 10.08 -4.47
CA VAL A 55 7.37 11.00 -4.00
C VAL A 55 7.91 12.42 -4.02
N GLN A 56 7.07 13.37 -4.44
CA GLN A 56 7.46 14.78 -4.47
C GLN A 56 7.06 15.46 -3.16
N PRO A 57 7.89 16.36 -2.59
CA PRO A 57 7.56 17.08 -1.36
C PRO A 57 6.26 17.89 -1.45
N ALA A 58 5.96 18.42 -2.64
CA ALA A 58 4.76 19.21 -2.93
C ALA A 58 3.46 18.39 -2.94
N TRP A 59 3.54 17.06 -2.91
CA TRP A 59 2.34 16.23 -2.90
C TRP A 59 1.67 16.25 -1.53
N SER A 60 0.33 16.28 -1.54
CA SER A 60 -0.48 16.09 -0.34
C SER A 60 -0.39 14.64 0.17
N ASP A 61 -0.71 14.43 1.45
CA ASP A 61 -0.69 13.08 2.06
C ASP A 61 -1.57 12.09 1.30
N ARG A 62 -2.70 12.58 0.77
CA ARG A 62 -3.63 11.78 -0.01
C ARG A 62 -3.05 11.37 -1.36
N GLN A 63 -2.33 12.27 -2.04
CA GLN A 63 -1.65 11.94 -3.30
C GLN A 63 -0.56 10.89 -3.07
N ILE A 64 0.22 11.05 -2.01
CA ILE A 64 1.25 10.09 -1.61
C ILE A 64 0.60 8.74 -1.29
N ALA A 65 -0.42 8.71 -0.43
CA ALA A 65 -1.12 7.48 -0.06
C ALA A 65 -1.71 6.74 -1.26
N ARG A 66 -2.36 7.46 -2.19
CA ARG A 66 -2.92 6.87 -3.41
C ARG A 66 -1.84 6.28 -4.32
N HIS A 67 -0.70 6.98 -4.46
CA HIS A 67 0.44 6.47 -5.22
C HIS A 67 0.99 5.17 -4.59
N LEU A 68 1.17 5.17 -3.27
CA LEU A 68 1.60 3.99 -2.51
C LEU A 68 0.61 2.83 -2.63
N ALA A 69 -0.70 3.10 -2.59
CA ALA A 69 -1.74 2.08 -2.69
C ALA A 69 -1.70 1.34 -4.05
N VAL A 70 -1.49 2.08 -5.14
CA VAL A 70 -1.30 1.50 -6.49
C VAL A 70 -0.04 0.64 -6.54
N ALA A 71 1.06 1.08 -5.93
CA ALA A 71 2.30 0.31 -5.87
C ALA A 71 2.12 -1.01 -5.06
N VAL A 72 1.41 -0.95 -3.93
CA VAL A 72 1.07 -2.13 -3.12
C VAL A 72 0.20 -3.10 -3.92
N GLN A 73 -0.85 -2.61 -4.59
CA GLN A 73 -1.72 -3.44 -5.41
C GLN A 73 -0.93 -4.15 -6.52
N GLY A 74 -0.05 -3.42 -7.22
CA GLY A 74 0.82 -3.99 -8.25
C GLY A 74 1.76 -5.07 -7.70
N GLN A 75 2.33 -4.84 -6.51
CA GLN A 75 3.20 -5.82 -5.85
C GLN A 75 2.44 -7.09 -5.42
N ILE A 76 1.25 -6.93 -4.86
CA ILE A 76 0.40 -8.06 -4.46
C ILE A 76 -0.07 -8.85 -5.70
N ALA A 77 -0.44 -8.16 -6.78
CA ALA A 77 -0.81 -8.81 -8.04
C ALA A 77 0.35 -9.62 -8.65
N ARG A 78 1.59 -9.13 -8.54
CA ARG A 78 2.79 -9.87 -8.96
C ARG A 78 3.01 -11.12 -8.10
N GLN A 79 2.95 -11.01 -6.78
CA GLN A 79 3.10 -12.16 -5.88
C GLN A 79 2.02 -13.23 -6.11
N LYS A 80 0.79 -12.83 -6.47
CA LYS A 80 -0.25 -13.77 -6.90
C LYS A 80 0.09 -14.49 -8.20
N GLY A 81 0.68 -13.78 -9.17
CA GLY A 81 1.05 -14.33 -10.48
C GLY A 81 2.24 -15.30 -10.44
N GLU A 82 3.10 -15.19 -9.42
CA GLU A 82 4.26 -16.07 -9.21
C GLU A 82 3.91 -17.40 -8.51
N SER A 83 2.64 -17.61 -8.11
CA SER A 83 2.18 -18.89 -7.50
C SER A 83 1.48 -19.83 -8.50
N CYS A 84 1.68 -19.67 -9.81
CA CYS A 84 1.16 -20.58 -10.85
C CYS A 84 2.27 -21.48 -11.42
#